data_AF-A0A955C1V2-F1
#
_entry.id   AF-A0A955C1V2-F1
#
_cell.length_a   1.000
_cell.length_b   1.000
_cell.length_c   1.000
_cell.angle_alpha   90.00
_cell.angle_beta   90.00
_cell.angle_gamma   90.00
#
_symmetry.space_group_name_H-M   'P 1'
#
loop_
_entity.id
_entity.type
_entity.pdbx_description
1 polymer ?
#
loop_
_entity_poly.entity_id
_entity_poly.type
_entity_poly.pdbx_seq_one_letter_code
_entity_poly.pdbx_strand_id
1 'polypeptide(L)'
;MKIRHLGPKSRSGLRVILGISCLAILVSSAVSQSLGAEPLASPPEGQTYIGSKKCAACHFDQYLKWRQTKHAKGFEILPAKYQADTSCLACHSTGHGQDTGFKDIGTTPDLAGTSCEACHGPGSKHGEIAKGFGTAKLSGEDEAYVRSTIHLIIQGNACVKCHTANGHKDHPPYDK
;
A
#
# COMPACT_ATOMS: atom_id res chain seq x y z
N MET A 1 -86.94 -6.74 40.05
CA MET A 1 -86.17 -7.62 40.96
C MET A 1 -84.81 -6.97 41.20
N LYS A 2 -84.47 -6.70 42.48
CA LYS A 2 -83.25 -6.00 43.04
C LYS A 2 -83.10 -4.54 42.59
N ILE A 3 -83.41 -3.49 43.36
CA ILE A 3 -83.05 -3.03 44.72
C ILE A 3 -81.55 -3.04 45.06
N ARG A 4 -81.04 -1.83 45.38
CA ARG A 4 -79.94 -1.41 46.30
C ARG A 4 -79.06 -0.34 45.64
N HIS A 5 -78.49 0.67 46.30
CA HIS A 5 -78.75 1.47 47.50
C HIS A 5 -77.76 2.65 47.41
N LEU A 6 -78.13 3.81 47.96
CA LEU A 6 -77.31 5.03 48.07
C LEU A 6 -76.10 4.85 49.00
N GLY A 7 -75.07 5.70 48.83
CA GLY A 7 -74.25 6.16 49.96
C GLY A 7 -72.75 6.39 49.70
N PRO A 8 -72.23 7.64 49.83
CA PRO A 8 -70.84 8.02 49.57
C PRO A 8 -69.95 7.96 50.82
N LYS A 9 -68.63 7.77 50.66
CA LYS A 9 -67.63 8.18 51.68
C LYS A 9 -66.34 8.70 51.07
N SER A 10 -66.04 9.92 51.50
CA SER A 10 -64.81 10.71 51.43
C SER A 10 -63.55 9.99 51.93
N ARG A 11 -62.38 10.40 51.40
CA ARG A 11 -61.15 10.88 52.12
C ARG A 11 -59.90 10.62 51.27
N SER A 12 -59.24 11.68 50.78
CA SER A 12 -58.05 12.32 51.39
C SER A 12 -56.72 11.65 50.98
N GLY A 13 -55.76 12.46 50.53
CA GLY A 13 -54.34 12.14 50.70
C GLY A 13 -53.50 12.01 49.42
N LEU A 14 -53.03 13.16 48.94
CA LEU A 14 -51.61 13.45 48.67
C LEU A 14 -50.63 12.25 48.66
N ARG A 15 -49.95 12.03 47.53
CA ARG A 15 -48.48 12.16 47.42
C ARG A 15 -48.00 11.87 46.00
N VAL A 16 -47.50 12.93 45.37
CA VAL A 16 -46.58 12.90 44.24
C VAL A 16 -45.38 12.03 44.63
N ILE A 17 -45.14 10.94 43.89
CA ILE A 17 -43.83 10.31 43.82
C ILE A 17 -43.43 10.32 42.36
N LEU A 18 -42.60 11.31 42.05
CA LEU A 18 -41.89 11.47 40.79
C LEU A 18 -40.88 10.31 40.69
N GLY A 19 -41.32 9.16 40.18
CA GLY A 19 -40.45 8.02 39.91
C GLY A 19 -39.67 8.27 38.63
N ILE A 20 -38.57 9.02 38.73
CA ILE A 20 -37.55 9.09 37.68
C ILE A 20 -36.86 7.72 37.65
N SER A 21 -37.45 6.80 36.88
CA SER A 21 -36.76 5.59 36.46
C SER A 21 -35.77 6.02 35.39
N CYS A 22 -34.54 6.35 35.81
CA CYS A 22 -33.40 6.44 34.92
C CYS A 22 -33.16 5.03 34.35
N LEU A 23 -33.87 4.72 33.27
CA LEU A 23 -33.50 3.63 32.38
C LEU A 23 -32.18 4.06 31.74
N ALA A 24 -31.07 3.69 32.39
CA ALA A 24 -29.74 3.85 31.80
C ALA A 24 -29.68 2.89 30.60
N ILE A 25 -30.10 3.39 29.45
CA ILE A 25 -29.87 2.75 28.16
C ILE A 25 -28.36 2.82 27.97
N LEU A 26 -27.68 1.72 28.29
CA LEU A 26 -26.31 1.49 27.87
C LEU A 26 -26.35 1.37 26.35
N VAL A 27 -26.23 2.51 25.67
CA VAL A 27 -25.88 2.54 24.25
C VAL A 27 -24.44 2.06 24.19
N SER A 28 -24.26 0.75 24.09
CA SER A 28 -22.96 0.17 23.72
C SER A 28 -22.67 0.61 22.29
N SER A 29 -22.05 1.76 22.15
CA SER A 29 -21.40 2.17 20.92
C SER A 29 -20.34 1.12 20.61
N ALA A 30 -20.67 0.21 19.70
CA ALA A 30 -19.68 -0.63 19.07
C ALA A 30 -18.75 0.30 18.28
N VAL A 31 -17.66 0.72 18.91
CA VAL A 31 -16.53 1.33 18.23
C VAL A 31 -16.05 0.31 17.22
N SER A 32 -16.33 0.58 15.94
CA SER A 32 -15.64 -0.09 14.84
C SER A 32 -14.17 0.30 14.97
N GLN A 33 -13.35 -0.60 15.50
CA GLN A 33 -11.92 -0.40 15.50
C GLN A 33 -11.47 -0.44 14.05
N SER A 34 -11.17 0.75 13.51
CA SER A 34 -10.34 0.89 12.32
C SER A 34 -9.11 0.01 12.53
N LEU A 35 -8.86 -0.91 11.61
CA LEU A 35 -7.55 -1.58 11.52
C LEU A 35 -6.46 -0.59 11.04
N GLY A 36 -6.84 0.67 10.76
CA GLY A 36 -6.05 1.74 10.19
C GLY A 36 -4.94 2.19 11.13
N ALA A 37 -3.78 1.59 10.92
CA ALA A 37 -2.54 2.18 11.36
C ALA A 37 -2.32 3.52 10.60
N GLU A 38 -1.83 4.53 11.30
CA GLU A 38 -1.44 5.81 10.68
C GLU A 38 -0.35 5.59 9.61
N PRO A 39 -0.29 6.42 8.54
CA PRO A 39 0.77 6.35 7.55
C PRO A 39 2.17 6.44 8.18
N LEU A 40 3.06 5.55 7.74
CA LEU A 40 4.43 5.52 8.23
C LEU A 40 5.22 6.73 7.69
N ALA A 41 6.07 7.30 8.53
CA ALA A 41 6.99 8.37 8.13
C ALA A 41 8.03 7.89 7.10
N SER A 42 8.34 6.59 7.09
CA SER A 42 9.25 5.95 6.13
C SER A 42 8.85 4.47 5.96
N PRO A 43 9.23 3.83 4.84
CA PRO A 43 8.96 2.42 4.63
C PRO A 43 9.62 1.56 5.73
N PRO A 44 9.11 0.37 6.04
CA PRO A 44 9.74 -0.54 6.98
C PRO A 44 11.22 -0.82 6.64
N GLU A 45 12.06 -1.00 7.65
CA GLU A 45 13.45 -1.41 7.46
C GLU A 45 13.57 -2.89 7.04
N GLY A 46 14.74 -3.28 6.54
CA GLY A 46 15.04 -4.67 6.18
C GLY A 46 14.22 -5.20 4.99
N GLN A 47 13.76 -4.31 4.11
CA GLN A 47 13.04 -4.70 2.90
C GLN A 47 13.97 -5.29 1.85
N THR A 48 13.40 -6.17 1.03
CA THR A 48 14.11 -6.88 -0.04
C THR A 48 13.35 -6.75 -1.34
N TYR A 49 14.08 -6.76 -2.46
CA TYR A 49 13.47 -6.74 -3.78
C TYR A 49 12.80 -8.08 -4.08
N ILE A 50 11.59 -8.04 -4.63
CA ILE A 50 10.76 -9.22 -4.86
C ILE A 50 10.38 -9.45 -6.32
N GLY A 51 10.70 -8.52 -7.21
CA GLY A 51 10.42 -8.59 -8.63
C GLY A 51 8.98 -8.26 -8.99
N SER A 52 8.78 -7.78 -10.22
CA SER A 52 7.48 -7.25 -10.66
C SER A 52 6.36 -8.31 -10.77
N LYS A 53 6.71 -9.59 -10.91
CA LYS A 53 5.70 -10.67 -10.97
C LYS A 53 4.89 -10.77 -9.69
N LYS A 54 5.51 -10.56 -8.51
CA LYS A 54 4.76 -10.61 -7.24
C LYS A 54 3.79 -9.44 -7.11
N CYS A 55 4.12 -8.29 -7.69
CA CYS A 55 3.24 -7.12 -7.74
C CYS A 55 1.96 -7.41 -8.54
N ALA A 56 2.04 -8.24 -9.58
CA ALA A 56 0.91 -8.57 -10.45
C ALA A 56 -0.24 -9.30 -9.75
N ALA A 57 0.01 -9.93 -8.59
CA ALA A 57 -1.01 -10.65 -7.83
C ALA A 57 -2.11 -9.71 -7.29
N CYS A 58 -1.76 -8.47 -6.93
CA CYS A 58 -2.71 -7.46 -6.43
C CYS A 58 -2.86 -6.28 -7.39
N HIS A 59 -1.83 -5.97 -8.20
CA HIS A 59 -1.79 -4.84 -9.13
C HIS A 59 -1.71 -5.31 -10.59
N PHE A 60 -2.61 -6.21 -10.98
CA PHE A 60 -2.58 -6.86 -12.28
C PHE A 60 -2.68 -5.86 -13.45
N ASP A 61 -3.62 -4.92 -13.40
CA ASP A 61 -3.81 -3.93 -14.46
C ASP A 61 -2.59 -3.01 -14.63
N GLN A 62 -1.98 -2.59 -13.52
CA GLN A 62 -0.77 -1.78 -13.55
C GLN A 62 0.39 -2.59 -14.11
N TYR A 63 0.54 -3.85 -13.70
CA TYR A 63 1.55 -4.76 -14.24
C TYR A 63 1.39 -4.95 -15.75
N LEU A 64 0.17 -5.18 -16.25
CA LEU A 64 -0.08 -5.35 -17.68
C LEU A 64 0.23 -4.09 -18.48
N LYS A 65 0.05 -2.90 -17.91
CA LYS A 65 0.45 -1.63 -18.55
C LYS A 65 1.96 -1.46 -18.51
N TRP A 66 2.59 -1.62 -17.35
CA TRP A 66 4.03 -1.48 -17.19
C TRP A 66 4.82 -2.42 -18.10
N ARG A 67 4.42 -3.71 -18.21
CA ARG A 67 5.17 -4.71 -18.98
C ARG A 67 5.27 -4.38 -20.48
N GLN A 68 4.39 -3.51 -20.98
CA GLN A 68 4.39 -3.06 -22.37
C GLN A 68 5.32 -1.85 -22.61
N THR A 69 5.80 -1.21 -21.55
CA THR A 69 6.63 0.00 -21.63
C THR A 69 8.10 -0.32 -21.94
N LYS A 70 8.86 0.70 -22.35
CA LYS A 70 10.30 0.61 -22.51
C LYS A 70 11.05 0.38 -21.18
N HIS A 71 10.47 0.79 -20.06
CA HIS A 71 11.05 0.55 -18.73
C HIS A 71 11.17 -0.94 -18.43
N ALA A 72 10.12 -1.71 -18.72
CA ALA A 72 10.15 -3.17 -18.55
C ALA A 72 11.22 -3.85 -19.41
N LYS A 73 11.53 -3.29 -20.58
CA LYS A 73 12.51 -3.81 -21.54
C LYS A 73 13.89 -3.18 -21.40
N GLY A 74 14.13 -2.41 -20.33
CA GLY A 74 15.35 -1.62 -20.17
C GLY A 74 16.64 -2.46 -20.26
N PHE A 75 16.65 -3.66 -19.69
CA PHE A 75 17.82 -4.54 -19.78
C PHE A 75 18.01 -5.14 -21.18
N GLU A 76 16.91 -5.51 -21.84
CA GLU A 76 16.92 -6.19 -23.15
C GLU A 76 17.56 -5.34 -24.24
N ILE A 77 17.51 -4.01 -24.11
CA ILE A 77 18.11 -3.09 -25.08
C ILE A 77 19.63 -2.96 -24.93
N LEU A 78 20.22 -3.48 -23.85
CA LEU A 78 21.67 -3.46 -23.68
C LEU A 78 22.34 -4.50 -24.59
N PRO A 79 23.30 -4.09 -25.45
CA PRO A 79 24.22 -5.02 -26.08
C PRO A 79 24.87 -5.93 -25.04
N ALA A 80 25.08 -7.20 -25.40
CA ALA A 80 25.65 -8.21 -24.47
C ALA A 80 26.95 -7.74 -23.79
N LYS A 81 27.80 -6.99 -24.51
CA LYS A 81 29.05 -6.41 -23.98
C LYS A 81 28.85 -5.44 -22.79
N TYR A 82 27.65 -4.89 -22.60
CA TYR A 82 27.33 -3.93 -21.54
C TYR A 82 26.41 -4.50 -20.44
N GLN A 83 25.95 -5.75 -20.56
CA GLN A 83 25.02 -6.35 -19.59
C GLN A 83 25.65 -6.64 -18.21
N ALA A 84 26.98 -6.56 -18.11
CA ALA A 84 27.71 -6.65 -16.84
C ALA A 84 28.30 -5.30 -16.38
N ASP A 85 28.11 -4.23 -17.18
CA ASP A 85 28.66 -2.92 -16.86
C ASP A 85 27.81 -2.24 -15.78
N THR A 86 28.41 -2.01 -14.61
CA THR A 86 27.71 -1.45 -13.44
C THR A 86 27.13 -0.06 -13.72
N SER A 87 27.77 0.74 -14.59
CA SER A 87 27.27 2.06 -15.00
C SER A 87 25.98 1.95 -15.82
N CYS A 88 25.89 0.93 -16.69
CA CYS A 88 24.68 0.64 -17.46
C CYS A 88 23.58 0.05 -16.56
N LEU A 89 23.95 -0.89 -15.70
CA LEU A 89 23.02 -1.59 -14.81
C LEU A 89 22.36 -0.67 -13.77
N ALA A 90 23.01 0.44 -13.40
CA ALA A 90 22.43 1.45 -12.52
C ALA A 90 21.08 2.01 -13.02
N CYS A 91 20.87 2.06 -14.35
CA CYS A 91 19.64 2.55 -14.98
C CYS A 91 18.81 1.44 -15.65
N HIS A 92 19.48 0.41 -16.17
CA HIS A 92 18.86 -0.64 -16.97
C HIS A 92 18.48 -1.90 -16.17
N SER A 93 18.55 -1.84 -14.85
CA SER A 93 18.09 -2.90 -13.95
C SER A 93 17.47 -2.33 -12.67
N THR A 94 16.93 -3.20 -11.83
CA THR A 94 16.29 -2.80 -10.57
C THR A 94 17.22 -3.04 -9.39
N GLY A 95 17.52 -1.97 -8.66
CA GLY A 95 18.25 -2.08 -7.38
C GLY A 95 19.71 -2.49 -7.52
N HIS A 96 20.36 -2.35 -8.68
CA HIS A 96 21.78 -2.68 -8.82
C HIS A 96 22.64 -1.97 -7.77
N GLY A 97 23.61 -2.70 -7.21
CA GLY A 97 24.46 -2.23 -6.10
C GLY A 97 23.79 -2.25 -4.73
N GLN A 98 22.53 -2.71 -4.62
CA GLN A 98 21.87 -2.98 -3.34
C GLN A 98 21.94 -4.46 -2.99
N ASP A 99 22.01 -4.81 -1.70
CA ASP A 99 22.23 -6.17 -1.20
C ASP A 99 21.32 -7.25 -1.82
N THR A 100 20.04 -6.90 -2.03
CA THR A 100 19.03 -7.80 -2.59
C THR A 100 18.55 -7.39 -3.99
N GLY A 101 19.23 -6.43 -4.62
CA GLY A 101 18.88 -5.95 -5.95
C GLY A 101 19.44 -6.80 -7.08
N PHE A 102 19.38 -6.28 -8.31
CA PHE A 102 19.87 -6.97 -9.50
C PHE A 102 21.38 -7.23 -9.43
N LYS A 103 21.76 -8.51 -9.52
CA LYS A 103 23.13 -8.98 -9.60
C LYS A 103 23.52 -9.26 -11.06
N ASP A 104 22.80 -10.19 -11.67
CA ASP A 104 22.96 -10.58 -13.06
C ASP A 104 21.70 -11.34 -13.53
N ILE A 105 21.60 -11.59 -14.83
CA ILE A 105 20.43 -12.23 -15.44
C ILE A 105 20.25 -13.70 -15.01
N GLY A 106 21.32 -14.40 -14.62
CA GLY A 106 21.27 -15.79 -14.15
C GLY A 106 20.83 -15.90 -12.69
N THR A 107 21.22 -14.94 -11.85
CA THR A 107 20.95 -14.95 -10.40
C THR A 107 19.64 -14.25 -10.04
N THR A 108 19.34 -13.12 -10.66
CA THR A 108 18.17 -12.27 -10.33
C THR A 108 17.41 -11.82 -11.58
N PRO A 109 16.91 -12.74 -12.42
CA PRO A 109 16.26 -12.38 -13.69
C PRO A 109 15.02 -11.50 -13.51
N ASP A 110 14.28 -11.66 -12.42
CA ASP A 110 13.06 -10.89 -12.16
C ASP A 110 13.32 -9.41 -11.78
N LEU A 111 14.60 -9.03 -11.62
CA LEU A 111 15.04 -7.66 -11.37
C LEU A 111 15.74 -7.03 -12.59
N ALA A 112 15.75 -7.72 -13.74
CA ALA A 112 16.21 -7.15 -15.00
C ALA A 112 15.25 -6.04 -15.45
N GLY A 113 15.80 -4.94 -15.98
CA GLY A 113 15.04 -3.79 -16.42
C GLY A 113 14.59 -2.86 -15.29
N THR A 114 13.93 -1.77 -15.67
CA THR A 114 13.37 -0.79 -14.74
C THR A 114 11.99 -1.27 -14.30
N SER A 115 11.95 -1.98 -13.18
CA SER A 115 10.77 -2.66 -12.65
C SER A 115 9.94 -1.77 -11.71
N CYS A 116 8.84 -2.29 -11.16
CA CYS A 116 8.02 -1.56 -10.17
C CYS A 116 8.87 -0.97 -9.04
N GLU A 117 9.81 -1.77 -8.54
CA GLU A 117 10.64 -1.44 -7.38
C GLU A 117 11.76 -0.45 -7.71
N ALA A 118 12.02 -0.16 -8.99
CA ALA A 118 12.96 0.88 -9.39
C ALA A 118 12.43 2.30 -9.08
N CYS A 119 11.11 2.47 -9.00
CA CYS A 119 10.45 3.71 -8.60
C CYS A 119 9.86 3.64 -7.19
N HIS A 120 9.32 2.48 -6.81
CA HIS A 120 8.63 2.29 -5.53
C HIS A 120 9.53 1.80 -4.40
N GLY A 121 10.74 1.30 -4.69
CA GLY A 121 11.62 0.68 -3.69
C GLY A 121 11.29 -0.79 -3.44
N PRO A 122 12.04 -1.47 -2.57
CA PRO A 122 11.88 -2.92 -2.35
C PRO A 122 10.53 -3.24 -1.70
N GLY A 123 9.82 -4.25 -2.22
CA GLY A 123 8.41 -4.48 -1.91
C GLY A 123 8.09 -5.60 -0.92
N SER A 124 9.09 -6.25 -0.30
CA SER A 124 8.83 -7.45 0.53
C SER A 124 7.89 -7.19 1.70
N LYS A 125 8.12 -6.14 2.50
CA LYS A 125 7.27 -5.79 3.65
C LYS A 125 5.93 -5.19 3.23
N HIS A 126 5.90 -4.43 2.14
CA HIS A 126 4.65 -4.00 1.53
C HIS A 126 3.75 -5.19 1.17
N GLY A 127 4.30 -6.21 0.51
CA GLY A 127 3.55 -7.42 0.17
C GLY A 127 3.07 -8.19 1.40
N GLU A 128 3.85 -8.22 2.48
CA GLU A 128 3.43 -8.84 3.76
C GLU A 128 2.28 -8.07 4.43
N ILE A 129 2.40 -6.74 4.52
CA ILE A 129 1.38 -5.87 5.13
C ILE A 129 0.10 -5.89 4.29
N ALA A 130 0.20 -5.76 2.97
CA ALA A 130 -0.94 -5.71 2.07
C ALA A 130 -1.78 -7.00 2.09
N LYS A 131 -1.19 -8.16 2.41
CA LYS A 131 -1.94 -9.42 2.56
C LYS A 131 -3.04 -9.34 3.61
N GLY A 132 -2.86 -8.54 4.66
CA GLY A 132 -3.89 -8.31 5.69
C GLY A 132 -5.18 -7.69 5.12
N PHE A 133 -5.10 -7.03 3.97
CA PHE A 133 -6.22 -6.38 3.30
C PHE A 133 -6.77 -7.18 2.10
N GLY A 134 -6.17 -8.32 1.77
CA GLY A 134 -6.58 -9.16 0.65
C GLY A 134 -6.52 -8.43 -0.70
N THR A 135 -7.55 -8.64 -1.54
CA THR A 135 -7.70 -7.99 -2.86
C THR A 135 -8.66 -6.80 -2.84
N ALA A 136 -9.00 -6.29 -1.66
CA ALA A 136 -9.90 -5.16 -1.53
C ALA A 136 -9.28 -3.91 -2.17
N LYS A 137 -10.11 -3.11 -2.84
CA LYS A 137 -9.71 -1.76 -3.24
C LYS A 137 -9.68 -0.89 -1.98
N LEU A 138 -8.49 -0.50 -1.57
CA LEU A 138 -8.30 0.37 -0.42
C LEU A 138 -8.70 1.81 -0.75
N SER A 139 -9.06 2.55 0.29
CA SER A 139 -9.32 3.99 0.22
C SER A 139 -9.05 4.62 1.59
N GLY A 140 -8.81 5.94 1.60
CA GLY A 140 -8.63 6.68 2.85
C GLY A 140 -7.39 6.23 3.62
N GLU A 141 -7.54 6.04 4.94
CA GLU A 141 -6.46 5.73 5.87
C GLU A 141 -5.74 4.43 5.52
N ASP A 142 -6.46 3.36 5.17
CA ASP A 142 -5.86 2.08 4.79
C ASP A 142 -4.99 2.19 3.53
N GLU A 143 -5.47 2.95 2.52
CA GLU A 143 -4.67 3.19 1.31
C GLU A 143 -3.42 4.01 1.63
N ALA A 144 -3.56 5.05 2.46
CA ALA A 144 -2.46 5.91 2.86
C ALA A 144 -1.39 5.11 3.65
N TYR A 145 -1.83 4.27 4.59
CA TYR A 145 -0.98 3.36 5.34
C TYR A 145 -0.24 2.40 4.41
N VAL A 146 -0.96 1.61 3.61
CA VAL A 146 -0.34 0.60 2.74
C VAL A 146 0.61 1.24 1.73
N ARG A 147 0.30 2.41 1.18
CA ARG A 147 1.21 3.13 0.26
C ARG A 147 2.46 3.68 0.94
N SER A 148 2.39 4.02 2.22
CA SER A 148 3.57 4.47 2.99
C SER A 148 4.64 3.37 3.14
N THR A 149 4.27 2.10 2.94
CA THR A 149 5.19 0.97 3.10
C THR A 149 6.09 0.70 1.88
N ILE A 150 5.87 1.37 0.74
CA ILE A 150 6.64 1.14 -0.51
C ILE A 150 6.95 2.45 -1.25
N HIS A 151 7.97 3.18 -0.80
CA HIS A 151 8.50 4.32 -1.54
C HIS A 151 10.03 4.41 -1.48
N LEU A 152 10.67 4.68 -2.61
CA LEU A 152 12.14 4.81 -2.71
C LEU A 152 12.61 6.23 -2.40
N ILE A 153 11.89 7.21 -2.94
CA ILE A 153 12.06 8.67 -2.77
C ILE A 153 10.68 9.32 -2.95
N ILE A 154 10.58 10.65 -2.77
CA ILE A 154 9.40 11.40 -3.22
C ILE A 154 9.16 11.03 -4.69
N GLN A 155 8.01 10.39 -4.96
CA GLN A 155 7.76 9.64 -6.20
C GLN A 155 8.04 10.43 -7.49
N GLY A 156 7.92 11.76 -7.47
CA GLY A 156 8.24 12.63 -8.60
C GLY A 156 9.73 12.64 -9.02
N ASN A 157 10.65 12.28 -8.12
CA ASN A 157 12.08 12.35 -8.37
C ASN A 157 12.68 11.02 -8.90
N ALA A 158 11.88 9.93 -8.94
CA ALA A 158 12.37 8.62 -9.41
C ALA A 158 12.88 8.66 -10.85
N CYS A 159 12.25 9.49 -11.69
CA CYS A 159 12.58 9.63 -13.11
C CYS A 159 14.02 10.12 -13.33
N VAL A 160 14.45 11.11 -12.56
CA VAL A 160 15.75 11.80 -12.75
C VAL A 160 16.93 11.00 -12.18
N LYS A 161 16.69 9.85 -11.55
CA LYS A 161 17.76 8.90 -11.21
C LYS A 161 18.46 8.35 -12.47
N CYS A 162 17.70 8.19 -13.56
CA CYS A 162 18.19 7.63 -14.82
C CYS A 162 18.13 8.66 -15.96
N HIS A 163 17.05 9.42 -16.05
CA HIS A 163 16.88 10.45 -17.07
C HIS A 163 17.62 11.74 -16.70
N THR A 164 18.94 11.65 -16.60
CA THR A 164 19.83 12.77 -16.33
C THR A 164 20.35 13.37 -17.65
N ALA A 165 20.82 14.63 -17.59
CA ALA A 165 21.43 15.28 -18.74
C ALA A 165 22.64 14.53 -19.30
N ASN A 166 23.28 13.65 -18.52
CA ASN A 166 24.51 12.96 -18.90
C ASN A 166 24.33 11.44 -19.06
N GLY A 167 23.14 10.88 -18.83
CA GLY A 167 22.91 9.43 -18.79
C GLY A 167 23.30 8.66 -20.06
N HIS A 168 23.51 9.36 -21.18
CA HIS A 168 23.92 8.81 -22.46
C HIS A 168 25.00 9.64 -23.18
N LYS A 169 25.63 10.63 -22.54
CA LYS A 169 26.62 11.49 -23.23
C LYS A 169 27.99 10.83 -23.38
N ASP A 170 28.41 10.04 -22.40
CA ASP A 170 29.69 9.33 -22.39
C ASP A 170 29.55 7.86 -22.84
N HIS A 171 28.43 7.52 -23.52
CA HIS A 171 28.20 6.16 -23.98
C HIS A 171 29.02 5.86 -25.26
N PRO A 172 29.41 4.60 -25.49
CA PRO A 172 29.84 4.17 -26.81
C PRO A 172 28.77 4.53 -27.85
N PRO A 173 29.13 5.11 -29.01
CA PRO A 173 28.16 5.49 -30.03
C PRO A 173 27.24 4.30 -30.28
N TYR A 174 25.93 4.56 -30.32
CA TYR A 174 24.91 3.54 -30.58
C TYR A 174 25.29 2.77 -31.86
N ASP A 175 25.90 1.60 -31.70
CA ASP A 175 26.07 0.60 -32.75
C ASP A 175 24.65 0.08 -33.02
N LYS A 176 23.89 0.79 -33.87
CA LYS A 176 22.67 0.27 -34.48
C LYS A 176 23.02 -0.46 -35.75
#